data_AF-A0A6J1D7Z4-F1
#
_entry.id   AF-A0A6J1D7Z4-F1
#
_cell.length_a   1.000
_cell.length_b   1.000
_cell.length_c   1.000
_cell.angle_alpha   90.00
_cell.angle_beta   90.00
_cell.angle_gamma   90.00
#
_symmetry.space_group_name_H-M   'P 1'
#
loop_
_entity.id
_entity.type
_entity.pdbx_description
1 polymer ?
#
loop_
_entity_poly.entity_id
_entity_poly.type
_entity_poly.pdbx_seq_one_letter_code
_entity_poly.pdbx_strand_id
1 'polypeptide(L)'
;MTISGSIAFNIDIRMIISPTGQTLTRFLPKPLSSILSNASISTSIHRSLPSRDMDNGAGLSLYPLHRCKTIHLVRHAQGIHNVDGEKSYKAYMRPEFFDAHITQLGWQQIDNLRKHVHASGLLRRIELVVTSPLLRTLQTTVGVFGGEGYTAGMDVLPLMIANAGNSARAAISSLNCPPIVAVELCREHLGVHPCDKRRNISDYQFLFPAVDFSLIESDEDVLWKADVRETKEELAARGLQFLNWLWTRKEKEIAIVTHSGFLFHTLTAFGNDCHPLVKKEICKHICKCLLAWLCANQRHIFHYGMEY
;
A
#
# COMPACT_ATOMS: atom_id res chain seq x y z
N MET A 1 46.56 7.24 -13.77
CA MET A 1 45.46 8.19 -13.59
C MET A 1 44.64 8.15 -14.86
N THR A 2 43.50 7.45 -14.83
CA THR A 2 42.63 7.28 -15.99
C THR A 2 41.23 7.66 -15.52
N ILE A 3 40.80 8.84 -15.93
CA ILE A 3 39.47 9.40 -15.66
C ILE A 3 38.56 8.83 -16.75
N SER A 4 37.59 8.00 -16.37
CA SER A 4 36.50 7.58 -17.25
C SER A 4 35.22 8.22 -16.71
N GLY A 5 34.77 9.28 -17.38
CA GLY A 5 33.46 9.88 -17.18
C GLY A 5 32.47 9.22 -18.12
N SER A 6 31.37 8.69 -17.58
CA SER A 6 30.20 8.29 -18.38
C SER A 6 29.18 9.42 -18.35
N ILE A 7 28.98 10.02 -19.52
CA ILE A 7 27.99 11.04 -19.82
C ILE A 7 26.61 10.38 -19.87
N ALA A 8 25.67 10.86 -19.06
CA ALA A 8 24.27 10.47 -19.10
C ALA A 8 23.58 11.15 -20.29
N PHE A 9 22.98 10.37 -21.19
CA PHE A 9 22.06 10.88 -22.20
C PHE A 9 20.65 10.94 -21.60
N ASN A 10 20.16 12.15 -21.36
CA ASN A 10 18.76 12.42 -21.07
C ASN A 10 18.04 12.63 -22.41
N ILE A 11 17.20 11.69 -22.83
CA ILE A 11 16.35 11.85 -24.02
C ILE A 11 15.02 12.45 -23.56
N ASP A 12 14.88 13.76 -23.80
CA ASP A 12 13.67 14.53 -23.53
C ASP A 12 12.74 14.45 -24.77
N ILE A 13 11.72 13.58 -24.73
CA ILE A 13 10.72 13.47 -25.81
C ILE A 13 9.63 14.51 -25.56
N ARG A 14 9.79 15.71 -26.12
CA ARG A 14 8.70 16.68 -26.26
C ARG A 14 7.91 16.37 -27.53
N MET A 15 6.73 15.76 -27.39
CA MET A 15 5.74 15.74 -28.48
C MET A 15 5.16 17.15 -28.66
N ILE A 16 5.42 17.73 -29.82
CA ILE A 16 4.83 18.98 -30.30
C ILE A 16 3.38 18.70 -30.71
N ILE A 17 2.42 19.33 -30.03
CA ILE A 17 1.01 19.38 -30.43
C ILE A 17 0.82 20.62 -31.32
N SER A 18 0.35 20.41 -32.54
CA SER A 18 -0.07 21.47 -33.47
C SER A 18 -1.49 21.95 -33.15
N PRO A 19 -1.81 23.27 -33.15
CA PRO A 19 -3.15 23.78 -32.94
C PRO A 19 -3.81 24.18 -34.27
N THR A 20 -5.06 23.74 -34.48
CA THR A 20 -6.15 24.31 -35.32
C THR A 20 -7.19 23.18 -35.45
N GLY A 21 -8.51 23.30 -35.20
CA GLY A 21 -9.41 24.43 -35.08
C GLY A 21 -10.56 24.27 -36.09
N GLN A 22 -11.67 23.64 -35.68
CA GLN A 22 -13.07 23.79 -36.21
C GLN A 22 -13.41 23.26 -37.64
N THR A 23 -14.62 22.82 -38.06
CA THR A 23 -15.90 22.23 -37.55
C THR A 23 -16.73 21.75 -38.78
N LEU A 24 -17.82 20.96 -38.56
CA LEU A 24 -19.03 20.73 -39.43
C LEU A 24 -18.87 19.71 -40.59
N THR A 25 -19.83 18.83 -40.99
CA THR A 25 -21.29 18.73 -40.82
C THR A 25 -21.79 17.30 -41.17
N ARG A 26 -23.01 16.98 -40.72
CA ARG A 26 -23.88 15.80 -40.94
C ARG A 26 -23.99 15.31 -42.41
N PHE A 27 -24.22 14.00 -42.61
CA PHE A 27 -25.29 13.45 -43.48
C PHE A 27 -25.55 11.94 -43.19
N LEU A 28 -26.83 11.57 -43.08
CA LEU A 28 -27.44 10.22 -43.17
C LEU A 28 -28.52 10.35 -44.26
N PRO A 29 -28.88 9.32 -45.06
CA PRO A 29 -29.70 8.20 -44.55
C PRO A 29 -29.50 6.81 -45.21
N LYS A 30 -30.25 5.82 -44.67
CA LYS A 30 -30.37 4.36 -44.85
C LYS A 30 -30.95 3.91 -46.25
N PRO A 31 -31.43 2.65 -46.44
CA PRO A 31 -30.80 1.31 -46.44
C PRO A 31 -31.12 0.52 -47.75
N LEU A 32 -30.67 -0.74 -47.93
CA LEU A 32 -31.35 -1.71 -48.82
C LEU A 32 -30.96 -3.17 -48.52
N SER A 33 -31.96 -4.04 -48.65
CA SER A 33 -31.98 -5.47 -48.36
C SER A 33 -31.87 -6.34 -49.63
N SER A 34 -31.47 -7.61 -49.38
CA SER A 34 -31.89 -8.88 -50.00
C SER A 34 -31.30 -9.45 -51.32
N ILE A 35 -30.48 -10.51 -51.13
CA ILE A 35 -30.47 -11.91 -51.63
C ILE A 35 -30.43 -12.28 -53.15
N LEU A 36 -29.55 -13.29 -53.41
CA LEU A 36 -29.47 -14.36 -54.45
C LEU A 36 -28.37 -14.11 -55.51
N SER A 37 -27.46 -15.02 -55.87
CA SER A 37 -27.45 -16.49 -55.82
C SER A 37 -26.04 -17.10 -56.03
N ASN A 38 -25.79 -18.25 -55.39
CA ASN A 38 -25.00 -19.43 -55.77
C ASN A 38 -23.70 -19.30 -56.59
N ALA A 39 -22.57 -19.68 -55.97
CA ALA A 39 -21.62 -20.63 -56.55
C ALA A 39 -20.80 -21.31 -55.44
N SER A 40 -20.87 -22.63 -55.41
CA SER A 40 -20.22 -23.57 -54.49
C SER A 40 -18.75 -23.78 -54.83
N ILE A 41 -17.86 -23.66 -53.84
CA ILE A 41 -16.53 -24.28 -53.84
C ILE A 41 -16.29 -24.92 -52.47
N SER A 42 -16.08 -26.23 -52.52
CA SER A 42 -15.69 -27.11 -51.41
C SER A 42 -14.19 -26.97 -51.14
N THR A 43 -13.81 -26.72 -49.88
CA THR A 43 -12.52 -27.16 -49.32
C THR A 43 -12.58 -27.26 -47.79
N SER A 44 -12.64 -28.51 -47.32
CA SER A 44 -11.90 -29.07 -46.17
C SER A 44 -11.66 -28.17 -44.94
N ILE A 45 -12.43 -28.45 -43.89
CA ILE A 45 -12.20 -28.00 -42.51
C ILE A 45 -10.93 -28.67 -41.96
N HIS A 46 -9.87 -27.89 -41.73
CA HIS A 46 -8.83 -28.24 -40.76
C HIS A 46 -8.98 -27.33 -39.53
N ARG A 47 -9.52 -27.91 -38.46
CA ARG A 47 -9.51 -27.32 -37.11
C ARG A 47 -8.07 -27.33 -36.61
N SER A 48 -7.37 -26.20 -36.65
CA SER A 48 -6.14 -26.01 -35.89
C SER A 48 -6.51 -25.64 -34.44
N LEU A 49 -6.11 -26.49 -33.49
CA LEU A 49 -6.04 -26.12 -32.08
C LEU A 49 -5.08 -24.93 -31.94
N PRO A 50 -5.37 -23.91 -31.12
CA PRO A 50 -4.36 -22.90 -30.81
C PRO A 50 -3.25 -23.59 -30.03
N SER A 51 -2.05 -23.56 -30.60
CA SER A 51 -0.82 -23.94 -29.92
C SER A 51 -0.69 -23.14 -28.63
N ARG A 52 -0.30 -23.82 -27.56
CA ARG A 52 0.27 -23.16 -26.39
C ARG A 52 1.62 -22.59 -26.82
N ASP A 53 1.61 -21.40 -27.38
CA ASP A 53 2.82 -20.61 -27.48
C ASP A 53 3.18 -20.18 -26.06
N MET A 54 4.15 -20.89 -25.48
CA MET A 54 4.92 -20.39 -24.35
C MET A 54 5.74 -19.21 -24.86
N ASP A 55 5.10 -18.05 -24.92
CA ASP A 55 5.78 -16.79 -25.17
C ASP A 55 6.50 -16.39 -23.88
N ASN A 56 7.66 -17.00 -23.66
CA ASN A 56 8.60 -16.65 -22.59
C ASN A 56 9.40 -15.38 -22.94
N GLY A 57 8.86 -14.55 -23.84
CA GLY A 57 9.40 -13.26 -24.19
C GLY A 57 9.08 -12.24 -23.12
N ALA A 58 10.11 -11.71 -22.47
CA ALA A 58 10.02 -10.45 -21.73
C ALA A 58 9.69 -9.31 -22.71
N GLY A 59 8.44 -9.25 -23.16
CA GLY A 59 7.94 -8.20 -24.03
C GLY A 59 7.89 -6.87 -23.28
N LEU A 60 8.37 -5.81 -23.93
CA LEU A 60 8.19 -4.44 -23.45
C LEU A 60 6.70 -4.17 -23.27
N SER A 61 6.28 -3.99 -22.02
CA SER A 61 4.89 -3.71 -21.66
C SER A 61 4.74 -2.23 -21.32
N LEU A 62 3.91 -1.51 -22.06
CA LEU A 62 3.59 -0.10 -21.82
C LEU A 62 2.28 0.01 -21.04
N TYR A 63 2.30 0.79 -19.95
CA TYR A 63 1.13 1.02 -19.11
C TYR A 63 0.82 2.52 -19.02
N PRO A 64 -0.43 2.95 -19.28
CA PRO A 64 -0.78 4.36 -19.17
C PRO A 64 -0.62 4.85 -17.73
N LEU A 65 0.18 5.89 -17.51
CA LEU A 65 0.48 6.43 -16.17
C LEU A 65 -0.77 6.75 -15.36
N HIS A 66 -1.83 7.25 -16.01
CA HIS A 66 -3.11 7.57 -15.34
C HIS A 66 -3.84 6.34 -14.77
N ARG A 67 -3.43 5.12 -15.15
CA ARG A 67 -3.93 3.84 -14.60
C ARG A 67 -3.02 3.27 -13.51
N CYS A 68 -1.94 3.96 -13.18
CA CYS A 68 -1.01 3.56 -12.13
C CYS A 68 -1.30 4.29 -10.82
N LYS A 69 -0.77 3.72 -9.73
CA LYS A 69 -0.67 4.32 -8.41
C LYS A 69 0.77 4.19 -7.91
N THR A 70 1.23 5.20 -7.20
CA THR A 70 2.47 5.13 -6.40
C THR A 70 2.09 4.74 -4.99
N ILE A 71 2.57 3.60 -4.53
CA ILE A 71 2.28 3.04 -3.22
C ILE A 71 3.55 3.03 -2.38
N HIS A 72 3.52 3.73 -1.26
CA HIS A 72 4.57 3.76 -0.26
C HIS A 72 4.23 2.77 0.85
N LEU A 73 5.11 1.82 1.12
CA LEU A 73 4.94 0.76 2.12
C LEU A 73 5.85 1.03 3.30
N VAL A 74 5.26 1.08 4.49
CA VAL A 74 5.96 1.31 5.75
C VAL A 74 5.62 0.18 6.70
N ARG A 75 6.64 -0.56 7.16
CA ARG A 75 6.49 -1.45 8.31
C ARG A 75 6.50 -0.61 9.58
N HIS A 76 5.62 -0.91 10.53
CA HIS A 76 5.62 -0.27 11.85
C HIS A 76 7.00 -0.29 12.54
N ALA A 77 7.22 0.69 13.42
CA ALA A 77 8.44 0.80 14.21
C ALA A 77 8.55 -0.32 15.25
N GLN A 78 9.69 -0.45 15.94
CA GLN A 78 9.83 -1.45 16.99
C GLN A 78 8.76 -1.28 18.09
N GLY A 79 7.94 -2.31 18.29
CA GLY A 79 7.02 -2.42 19.42
C GLY A 79 7.59 -3.27 20.55
N ILE A 80 7.02 -3.17 21.74
CA ILE A 80 7.48 -3.90 22.94
C ILE A 80 7.55 -5.43 22.70
N HIS A 81 6.56 -5.97 21.98
CA HIS A 81 6.50 -7.38 21.60
C HIS A 81 7.68 -7.85 20.74
N ASN A 82 8.29 -6.97 19.93
CA ASN A 82 9.41 -7.36 19.07
C ASN A 82 10.68 -7.62 19.90
N VAL A 83 10.89 -6.89 20.99
CA VAL A 83 12.11 -6.97 21.79
C VAL A 83 12.34 -8.38 22.34
N ASP A 84 11.25 -9.04 22.74
CA ASP A 84 11.29 -10.40 23.28
C ASP A 84 10.95 -11.44 22.21
N GLY A 85 9.99 -11.13 21.33
CA GLY A 85 9.54 -12.04 20.28
C GLY A 85 10.60 -12.36 19.22
N GLU A 86 11.55 -11.44 18.97
CA GLU A 86 12.70 -11.68 18.10
C GLU A 86 13.75 -12.60 18.73
N LYS A 87 13.80 -12.67 20.06
CA LYS A 87 14.68 -13.59 20.80
C LYS A 87 14.03 -14.96 20.96
N SER A 88 12.72 -14.98 21.20
CA SER A 88 11.93 -16.19 21.41
C SER A 88 10.54 -16.02 20.86
N TYR A 89 10.21 -16.79 19.82
CA TYR A 89 8.90 -16.76 19.19
C TYR A 89 7.75 -17.02 20.19
N LYS A 90 7.97 -17.84 21.22
CA LYS A 90 6.98 -18.11 22.27
C LYS A 90 6.60 -16.87 23.07
N ALA A 91 7.46 -15.85 23.11
CA ALA A 91 7.18 -14.61 23.83
C ALA A 91 5.99 -13.84 23.23
N TYR A 92 5.67 -14.04 21.94
CA TYR A 92 4.48 -13.43 21.32
C TYR A 92 3.15 -13.86 21.96
N MET A 93 3.14 -14.94 22.75
CA MET A 93 1.96 -15.43 23.48
C MET A 93 1.72 -14.69 24.81
N ARG A 94 2.65 -13.81 25.24
CA ARG A 94 2.52 -13.12 26.52
C ARG A 94 1.33 -12.15 26.50
N PRO A 95 0.39 -12.24 27.46
CA PRO A 95 -0.74 -11.32 27.55
C PRO A 95 -0.34 -9.85 27.68
N GLU A 96 0.82 -9.59 28.29
CA GLU A 96 1.42 -8.25 28.45
C GLU A 96 1.66 -7.53 27.12
N PHE A 97 1.74 -8.27 26.01
CA PHE A 97 1.91 -7.71 24.68
C PHE A 97 0.60 -7.43 23.96
N PHE A 98 -0.55 -7.55 24.62
CA PHE A 98 -1.83 -7.15 24.07
C PHE A 98 -1.74 -5.76 23.42
N ASP A 99 -2.05 -5.73 22.12
CA ASP A 99 -2.01 -4.51 21.30
C ASP A 99 -0.75 -3.65 21.55
N ALA A 100 0.41 -4.32 21.49
CA ALA A 100 1.70 -3.77 21.89
C ALA A 100 1.99 -2.38 21.28
N HIS A 101 2.33 -1.42 22.15
CA HIS A 101 2.77 -0.08 21.76
C HIS A 101 4.24 -0.04 21.30
N ILE A 102 4.63 1.10 20.72
CA ILE A 102 5.98 1.41 20.26
C ILE A 102 6.95 1.65 21.43
N THR A 103 8.20 1.17 21.30
CA THR A 103 9.28 1.39 22.28
C THR A 103 9.93 2.76 22.12
N GLN A 104 10.79 3.16 23.05
CA GLN A 104 11.61 4.38 22.89
C GLN A 104 12.48 4.33 21.61
N LEU A 105 13.09 3.17 21.32
CA LEU A 105 13.85 2.97 20.08
C LEU A 105 12.93 3.05 18.86
N GLY A 106 11.71 2.50 18.92
CA GLY A 106 10.75 2.62 17.84
C GLY A 106 10.32 4.08 17.58
N TRP A 107 10.20 4.91 18.61
CA TRP A 107 9.96 6.34 18.43
C TRP A 107 11.14 7.07 17.76
N GLN A 108 12.38 6.67 18.05
CA GLN A 108 13.55 7.18 17.32
C GLN A 108 13.51 6.79 15.83
N GLN A 109 13.07 5.57 15.51
CA GLN A 109 12.87 5.12 14.13
C GLN A 109 11.80 5.95 13.42
N ILE A 110 10.68 6.23 14.11
CA ILE A 110 9.60 7.10 13.63
C ILE A 110 10.13 8.51 13.35
N ASP A 111 10.90 9.09 14.27
CA ASP A 111 11.44 10.45 14.13
C ASP A 111 12.41 10.55 12.93
N ASN A 112 13.21 9.51 12.68
CA ASN A 112 14.09 9.45 11.52
C ASN A 112 13.31 9.37 10.21
N LEU A 113 12.31 8.48 10.12
CA LEU A 113 11.47 8.38 8.93
C LEU A 113 10.66 9.66 8.70
N ARG A 114 10.15 10.30 9.76
CA ARG A 114 9.48 11.61 9.68
C ARG A 114 10.38 12.65 9.02
N LYS A 115 11.64 12.79 9.48
CA LYS A 115 12.59 13.75 8.90
C LYS A 115 12.74 13.55 7.40
N HIS A 116 12.87 12.30 6.96
CA HIS A 116 12.98 11.96 5.53
C HIS A 116 11.70 12.32 4.75
N VAL A 117 10.53 11.91 5.24
CA VAL A 117 9.22 12.17 4.61
C VAL A 117 8.95 13.68 4.46
N HIS A 118 9.39 14.49 5.42
CA HIS A 118 9.27 15.94 5.37
C HIS A 118 10.31 16.58 4.45
N ALA A 119 11.59 16.21 4.56
CA ALA A 119 12.69 16.79 3.79
C ALA A 119 12.58 16.49 2.28
N SER A 120 12.11 15.29 1.93
CA SER A 120 11.85 14.89 0.53
C SER A 120 10.61 15.58 -0.08
N GLY A 121 9.77 16.22 0.74
CA GLY A 121 8.49 16.76 0.32
C GLY A 121 7.42 15.68 0.06
N LEU A 122 7.71 14.42 0.38
CA LEU A 122 6.81 13.29 0.18
C LEU A 122 5.47 13.48 0.91
N LEU A 123 5.49 14.05 2.12
CA LEU A 123 4.27 14.33 2.88
C LEU A 123 3.21 15.11 2.06
N ARG A 124 3.66 16.09 1.26
CA ARG A 124 2.77 16.96 0.47
C ARG A 124 2.21 16.27 -0.77
N ARG A 125 2.80 15.14 -1.17
CA ARG A 125 2.38 14.37 -2.35
C ARG A 125 1.42 13.24 -1.99
N ILE A 126 1.54 12.68 -0.80
CA ILE A 126 0.67 11.61 -0.34
C ILE A 126 -0.76 12.16 -0.23
N GLU A 127 -1.68 11.52 -0.94
CA GLU A 127 -3.10 11.88 -0.98
C GLU A 127 -3.92 11.13 0.07
N LEU A 128 -3.41 9.98 0.55
CA LEU A 128 -4.03 9.14 1.57
C LEU A 128 -2.97 8.32 2.31
N VAL A 129 -3.12 8.22 3.63
CA VAL A 129 -2.40 7.23 4.44
C VAL A 129 -3.38 6.16 4.91
N VAL A 130 -3.11 4.91 4.56
CA VAL A 130 -3.84 3.73 5.03
C VAL A 130 -3.03 3.10 6.17
N THR A 131 -3.68 2.78 7.28
CA THR A 131 -3.01 2.17 8.43
C THR A 131 -3.76 0.96 8.95
N SER A 132 -3.01 -0.01 9.46
CA SER A 132 -3.60 -1.11 10.21
C SER A 132 -4.11 -0.62 11.58
N PRO A 133 -5.28 -1.08 12.07
CA PRO A 133 -5.83 -0.67 13.36
C PRO A 133 -5.19 -1.41 14.55
N LEU A 134 -3.87 -1.50 14.58
CA LEU A 134 -3.10 -1.95 15.75
C LEU A 134 -2.33 -0.76 16.31
N LEU A 135 -2.19 -0.67 17.64
CA LEU A 135 -1.66 0.52 18.30
C LEU A 135 -0.27 0.92 17.78
N ARG A 136 0.60 -0.07 17.54
CA ARG A 136 1.94 0.15 16.94
C ARG A 136 1.91 0.79 15.55
N THR A 137 0.96 0.40 14.69
CA THR A 137 0.83 0.97 13.35
C THR A 137 0.20 2.35 13.43
N LEU A 138 -0.81 2.55 14.28
CA LEU A 138 -1.39 3.87 14.53
C LEU A 138 -0.33 4.86 15.05
N GLN A 139 0.45 4.50 16.07
CA GLN A 139 1.55 5.33 16.60
C GLN A 139 2.62 5.63 15.54
N THR A 140 2.99 4.63 14.72
CA THR A 140 3.93 4.83 13.61
C THR A 140 3.35 5.81 12.59
N THR A 141 2.10 5.61 12.18
CA THR A 141 1.40 6.44 11.19
C THR A 141 1.35 7.90 11.62
N VAL A 142 0.83 8.17 12.81
CA VAL A 142 0.65 9.56 13.28
C VAL A 142 2.00 10.22 13.57
N GLY A 143 2.99 9.48 14.04
CA GLY A 143 4.34 9.99 14.24
C GLY A 143 5.03 10.42 12.94
N VAL A 144 4.94 9.58 11.91
CA VAL A 144 5.57 9.84 10.61
C VAL A 144 4.83 10.89 9.80
N PHE A 145 3.50 10.76 9.68
CA PHE A 145 2.67 11.54 8.76
C PHE A 145 1.88 12.65 9.43
N GLY A 146 1.99 12.83 10.75
CA GLY A 146 1.30 13.91 11.46
C GLY A 146 1.80 15.31 11.13
N GLY A 147 0.95 16.29 11.41
CA GLY A 147 1.21 17.71 11.20
C GLY A 147 2.27 18.31 12.11
N GLU A 148 2.77 19.48 11.73
CA GLU A 148 3.66 20.31 12.54
C GLU A 148 2.83 21.08 13.59
N GLY A 149 3.18 20.96 14.88
CA GLY A 149 2.75 21.85 15.97
C GLY A 149 1.25 21.87 16.31
N TYR A 150 0.94 21.96 17.60
CA TYR A 150 -0.41 22.33 18.06
C TYR A 150 -0.42 23.83 18.38
N THR A 151 -1.13 24.63 17.59
CA THR A 151 -1.43 26.03 17.92
C THR A 151 -2.72 26.06 18.73
N ALA A 152 -2.60 26.43 20.01
CA ALA A 152 -3.76 26.59 20.88
C ALA A 152 -4.74 27.59 20.26
N GLY A 153 -6.01 27.18 20.11
CA GLY A 153 -7.09 28.00 19.54
C GLY A 153 -7.50 27.66 18.10
N MET A 154 -6.87 26.65 17.46
CA MET A 154 -7.40 26.08 16.22
C MET A 154 -8.39 24.96 16.53
N ASP A 155 -9.60 25.04 15.95
CA ASP A 155 -10.68 24.07 16.10
C ASP A 155 -10.43 22.82 15.24
N VAL A 156 -9.29 22.16 15.46
CA VAL A 156 -8.90 20.94 14.74
C VAL A 156 -8.57 19.85 15.75
N LEU A 157 -9.23 18.70 15.61
CA LEU A 157 -8.97 17.52 16.43
C LEU A 157 -7.51 17.07 16.28
N PRO A 158 -6.79 16.76 17.38
CA PRO A 158 -5.44 16.24 17.28
C PRO A 158 -5.44 14.91 16.55
N LEU A 159 -4.37 14.63 15.80
CA LEU A 159 -4.17 13.32 15.19
C LEU A 159 -3.81 12.26 16.23
N MET A 160 -3.13 12.68 17.30
CA MET A 160 -2.83 11.85 18.47
C MET A 160 -2.83 12.72 19.72
N ILE A 161 -3.49 12.28 20.79
CA ILE A 161 -3.43 12.99 22.08
C ILE A 161 -2.06 12.80 22.76
N ALA A 162 -1.75 13.65 23.74
CA ALA A 162 -0.53 13.49 24.52
C ALA A 162 -0.50 12.14 25.25
N ASN A 163 0.66 11.50 25.25
CA ASN A 163 0.91 10.20 25.88
C ASN A 163 0.01 9.04 25.40
N ALA A 164 -0.57 9.13 24.19
CA ALA A 164 -1.38 8.06 23.63
C ALA A 164 -0.60 6.74 23.58
N GLY A 165 -1.15 5.67 24.17
CA GLY A 165 -0.51 4.35 24.24
C GLY A 165 0.84 4.36 24.97
N ASN A 166 0.96 5.11 26.06
CA ASN A 166 2.19 5.25 26.87
C ASN A 166 3.41 5.70 26.05
N SER A 167 3.18 6.60 25.09
CA SER A 167 4.23 7.06 24.18
C SER A 167 5.22 8.03 24.82
N ALA A 168 4.87 8.68 25.94
CA ALA A 168 5.60 9.83 26.49
C ALA A 168 5.82 10.97 25.48
N ARG A 169 4.94 11.07 24.46
CA ARG A 169 4.97 12.11 23.43
C ARG A 169 3.95 13.20 23.72
N ALA A 170 4.26 14.42 23.27
CA ALA A 170 3.25 15.48 23.16
C ALA A 170 2.17 15.08 22.16
N ALA A 171 1.04 15.81 22.20
CA ALA A 171 0.00 15.64 21.18
C ALA A 171 0.56 15.93 19.78
N ILE A 172 0.08 15.20 18.78
CA ILE A 172 0.44 15.38 17.38
C ILE A 172 -0.73 16.00 16.63
N SER A 173 -0.45 17.06 15.88
CA SER A 173 -1.43 17.80 15.11
C SER A 173 -1.88 17.04 13.87
N SER A 174 -3.12 17.26 13.45
CA SER A 174 -3.64 16.84 12.15
C SER A 174 -3.53 17.94 11.08
N LEU A 175 -2.96 19.10 11.42
CA LEU A 175 -2.81 20.20 10.49
C LEU A 175 -1.83 19.85 9.37
N ASN A 176 -2.23 20.05 8.11
CA ASN A 176 -1.41 19.74 6.93
C ASN A 176 -0.95 18.27 6.85
N CYS A 177 -1.62 17.34 7.54
CA CYS A 177 -1.41 15.92 7.30
C CYS A 177 -2.37 15.41 6.20
N PRO A 178 -1.96 14.41 5.41
CA PRO A 178 -2.89 13.71 4.54
C PRO A 178 -4.02 13.04 5.36
N PRO A 179 -5.21 12.82 4.77
CA PRO A 179 -6.24 11.99 5.38
C PRO A 179 -5.69 10.62 5.77
N ILE A 180 -6.08 10.11 6.94
CA ILE A 180 -5.63 8.82 7.46
C ILE A 180 -6.83 7.93 7.71
N VAL A 181 -6.82 6.74 7.12
CA VAL A 181 -7.89 5.74 7.27
C VAL A 181 -7.36 4.42 7.83
N ALA A 182 -8.04 3.90 8.85
CA ALA A 182 -7.74 2.61 9.45
C ALA A 182 -8.49 1.46 8.73
N VAL A 183 -7.78 0.39 8.39
CA VAL A 183 -8.33 -0.72 7.58
C VAL A 183 -7.93 -2.07 8.16
N GLU A 184 -8.91 -2.90 8.50
CA GLU A 184 -8.70 -4.25 9.06
C GLU A 184 -7.87 -5.17 8.13
N LEU A 185 -8.08 -5.06 6.81
CA LEU A 185 -7.48 -5.95 5.83
C LEU A 185 -5.94 -5.91 5.83
N CYS A 186 -5.29 -4.84 6.29
CA CYS A 186 -3.83 -4.71 6.33
C CYS A 186 -3.20 -4.99 7.70
N ARG A 187 -3.88 -5.73 8.58
CA ARG A 187 -3.32 -6.24 9.85
C ARG A 187 -2.27 -7.33 9.62
N GLU A 188 -1.43 -7.54 10.63
CA GLU A 188 -0.60 -8.74 10.77
C GLU A 188 -1.48 -10.00 10.80
N HIS A 189 -0.86 -11.18 10.84
CA HIS A 189 -1.57 -12.44 11.05
C HIS A 189 -2.58 -12.35 12.21
N LEU A 190 -3.79 -12.84 11.99
CA LEU A 190 -4.86 -12.81 12.99
C LEU A 190 -4.78 -14.01 13.95
N GLY A 191 -5.19 -13.79 15.19
CA GLY A 191 -5.40 -14.80 16.22
C GLY A 191 -4.16 -15.26 16.98
N VAL A 192 -4.37 -15.97 18.09
CA VAL A 192 -3.38 -16.59 19.00
C VAL A 192 -2.43 -15.62 19.70
N HIS A 193 -1.72 -14.75 18.98
CA HIS A 193 -0.79 -13.78 19.57
C HIS A 193 -1.56 -12.55 20.09
N PRO A 194 -1.50 -12.22 21.40
CA PRO A 194 -2.19 -11.05 21.95
C PRO A 194 -1.76 -9.73 21.31
N CYS A 195 -0.51 -9.62 20.85
CA CYS A 195 -0.05 -8.41 20.16
C CYS A 195 -0.77 -8.14 18.85
N ASP A 196 -1.38 -9.17 18.24
CA ASP A 196 -2.13 -9.02 16.99
C ASP A 196 -3.63 -8.84 17.23
N LYS A 197 -4.08 -8.75 18.49
CA LYS A 197 -5.44 -8.36 18.87
C LYS A 197 -5.47 -6.84 19.06
N ARG A 198 -6.44 -6.16 18.46
CA ARG A 198 -6.62 -4.72 18.66
C ARG A 198 -7.51 -4.43 19.86
N ARG A 199 -7.41 -3.20 20.38
CA ARG A 199 -8.39 -2.63 21.31
C ARG A 199 -9.69 -2.24 20.61
N ASN A 200 -10.63 -1.75 21.40
CA ASN A 200 -11.88 -1.21 20.90
C ASN A 200 -11.64 0.02 20.04
N ILE A 201 -12.50 0.23 19.05
CA ILE A 201 -12.41 1.40 18.18
C ILE A 201 -12.73 2.67 18.97
N SER A 202 -13.63 2.62 19.95
CA SER A 202 -13.91 3.73 20.87
C SER A 202 -12.64 4.20 21.61
N ASP A 203 -11.79 3.28 22.04
CA ASP A 203 -10.51 3.62 22.68
C ASP A 203 -9.57 4.30 21.69
N TYR A 204 -9.51 3.81 20.45
CA TYR A 204 -8.69 4.43 19.41
C TYR A 204 -9.21 5.79 18.97
N GLN A 205 -10.52 6.00 18.88
CA GLN A 205 -11.10 7.31 18.58
C GLN A 205 -10.76 8.34 19.65
N PHE A 206 -10.65 7.92 20.91
CA PHE A 206 -10.15 8.80 21.98
C PHE A 206 -8.66 9.13 21.81
N LEU A 207 -7.83 8.11 21.49
CA LEU A 207 -6.37 8.26 21.39
C LEU A 207 -5.92 8.96 20.10
N PHE A 208 -6.64 8.75 19.00
CA PHE A 208 -6.34 9.22 17.65
C PHE A 208 -7.58 9.89 17.00
N PRO A 209 -8.08 11.02 17.54
CA PRO A 209 -9.38 11.57 17.16
C PRO A 209 -9.56 11.93 15.67
N ALA A 210 -8.48 12.28 14.98
CA ALA A 210 -8.55 12.65 13.55
C ALA A 210 -8.30 11.47 12.59
N VAL A 211 -8.10 10.25 13.07
CA VAL A 211 -8.01 9.05 12.21
C VAL A 211 -9.41 8.55 11.87
N ASP A 212 -9.65 8.26 10.60
CA ASP A 212 -10.93 7.71 10.12
C ASP A 212 -11.00 6.20 10.37
N PHE A 213 -11.89 5.79 11.28
CA PHE A 213 -12.19 4.40 11.58
C PHE A 213 -13.52 3.91 10.97
N SER A 214 -14.16 4.71 10.11
CA SER A 214 -15.51 4.43 9.58
C SER A 214 -15.63 3.14 8.75
N LEU A 215 -14.50 2.60 8.27
CA LEU A 215 -14.45 1.32 7.55
C LEU A 215 -14.44 0.10 8.47
N ILE A 216 -14.42 0.28 9.79
CA ILE A 216 -14.42 -0.81 10.77
C ILE A 216 -15.83 -0.95 11.34
N GLU A 217 -16.44 -2.11 11.10
CA GLU A 217 -17.86 -2.35 11.41
C GLU A 217 -18.13 -2.62 12.90
N SER A 218 -17.19 -3.26 13.59
CA SER A 218 -17.35 -3.68 15.00
C SER A 218 -16.41 -2.92 15.92
N ASP A 219 -16.93 -2.44 17.05
CA ASP A 219 -16.10 -1.81 18.09
C ASP A 219 -15.10 -2.81 18.68
N GLU A 220 -15.56 -4.00 19.06
CA GLU A 220 -14.71 -5.11 19.53
C GLU A 220 -13.97 -5.79 18.38
N ASP A 221 -12.83 -6.42 18.70
CA ASP A 221 -12.04 -7.21 17.73
C ASP A 221 -12.64 -8.61 17.50
N VAL A 222 -13.59 -8.69 16.57
CA VAL A 222 -14.26 -9.95 16.19
C VAL A 222 -13.45 -10.83 15.24
N LEU A 223 -12.37 -10.30 14.64
CA LEU A 223 -11.54 -11.01 13.65
C LEU A 223 -10.45 -11.84 14.32
N TRP A 224 -9.94 -11.40 15.47
CA TRP A 224 -8.92 -12.13 16.21
C TRP A 224 -9.54 -13.26 17.04
N LYS A 225 -8.98 -14.47 16.91
CA LYS A 225 -9.41 -15.67 17.67
C LYS A 225 -8.30 -16.17 18.59
N ALA A 226 -8.64 -16.54 19.82
CA ALA A 226 -7.62 -16.92 20.82
C ALA A 226 -6.90 -18.23 20.51
N ASP A 227 -7.56 -19.13 19.79
CA ASP A 227 -7.18 -20.52 19.57
C ASP A 227 -6.84 -20.84 18.10
N VAL A 228 -7.19 -19.95 17.17
CA VAL A 228 -6.96 -20.15 15.73
C VAL A 228 -6.06 -19.05 15.20
N ARG A 229 -4.85 -19.44 14.76
CA ARG A 229 -3.94 -18.54 14.04
C ARG A 229 -4.28 -18.60 12.56
N GLU A 230 -4.42 -17.44 11.93
CA GLU A 230 -4.55 -17.31 10.49
C GLU A 230 -3.37 -17.97 9.77
N THR A 231 -3.67 -18.76 8.75
CA THR A 231 -2.67 -19.40 7.90
C THR A 231 -2.01 -18.39 6.97
N LYS A 232 -0.86 -18.77 6.38
CA LYS A 232 -0.14 -17.90 5.43
C LYS A 232 -0.96 -17.67 4.17
N GLU A 233 -1.72 -18.68 3.77
CA GLU A 233 -2.60 -18.68 2.60
C GLU A 233 -3.80 -17.75 2.82
N GLU A 234 -4.44 -17.81 4.00
CA GLU A 234 -5.50 -16.88 4.38
C GLU A 234 -5.01 -15.44 4.45
N LEU A 235 -3.85 -15.20 5.07
CA LEU A 235 -3.22 -13.88 5.13
C LEU A 235 -2.92 -13.35 3.72
N ALA A 236 -2.37 -14.17 2.83
CA ALA A 236 -2.10 -13.78 1.45
C ALA A 236 -3.41 -13.46 0.70
N ALA A 237 -4.45 -14.27 0.87
CA ALA A 237 -5.77 -14.01 0.28
C ALA A 237 -6.36 -12.68 0.78
N ARG A 238 -6.30 -12.42 2.09
CA ARG A 238 -6.69 -11.14 2.70
C ARG A 238 -5.86 -9.97 2.17
N GLY A 239 -4.56 -10.18 1.95
CA GLY A 239 -3.67 -9.24 1.28
C GLY A 239 -4.11 -8.88 -0.14
N LEU A 240 -4.53 -9.86 -0.94
CA LEU A 240 -5.06 -9.61 -2.28
C LEU A 240 -6.41 -8.89 -2.25
N GLN A 241 -7.27 -9.19 -1.26
CA GLN A 241 -8.51 -8.43 -1.03
C GLN A 241 -8.21 -6.97 -0.68
N PHE A 242 -7.20 -6.72 0.16
CA PHE A 242 -6.73 -5.38 0.48
C PHE A 242 -6.27 -4.64 -0.78
N LEU A 243 -5.46 -5.27 -1.65
CA LEU A 243 -5.02 -4.65 -2.90
C LEU A 243 -6.20 -4.36 -3.84
N ASN A 244 -7.18 -5.27 -3.94
CA ASN A 244 -8.39 -5.02 -4.73
C ASN A 244 -9.16 -3.80 -4.21
N TRP A 245 -9.36 -3.70 -2.89
CA TRP A 245 -9.97 -2.53 -2.26
C TRP A 245 -9.16 -1.26 -2.54
N LEU A 246 -7.84 -1.31 -2.37
CA LEU A 246 -6.94 -0.17 -2.60
C LEU A 246 -7.03 0.34 -4.04
N TRP A 247 -7.33 -0.53 -5.00
CA TRP A 247 -7.51 -0.15 -6.40
C TRP A 247 -8.85 0.53 -6.72
N THR A 248 -9.84 0.41 -5.84
CA THR A 248 -11.11 1.16 -5.94
C THR A 248 -10.95 2.63 -5.52
N ARG A 249 -9.87 2.95 -4.79
CA ARG A 249 -9.57 4.31 -4.32
C ARG A 249 -9.28 5.26 -5.47
N LYS A 250 -9.68 6.53 -5.34
CA LYS A 250 -9.40 7.56 -6.37
C LYS A 250 -7.96 8.07 -6.30
N GLU A 251 -7.35 7.96 -5.12
CA GLU A 251 -6.05 8.52 -4.77
C GLU A 251 -4.91 7.88 -5.58
N LYS A 252 -3.93 8.67 -6.00
CA LYS A 252 -2.83 8.22 -6.88
C LYS A 252 -1.53 7.93 -6.16
N GLU A 253 -1.23 8.68 -5.11
CA GLU A 253 -0.06 8.47 -4.28
C GLU A 253 -0.48 8.18 -2.84
N ILE A 254 -0.28 6.94 -2.40
CA ILE A 254 -0.84 6.41 -1.15
C ILE A 254 0.28 5.84 -0.30
N ALA A 255 0.29 6.13 1.00
CA ALA A 255 1.15 5.44 1.96
C ALA A 255 0.37 4.40 2.75
N ILE A 256 1.02 3.28 3.07
CA ILE A 256 0.43 2.14 3.76
C ILE A 256 1.34 1.77 4.93
N VAL A 257 0.83 1.90 6.15
CA VAL A 257 1.56 1.55 7.37
C VAL A 257 1.00 0.24 7.94
N THR A 258 1.83 -0.79 7.92
CA THR A 258 1.41 -2.18 8.17
C THR A 258 2.55 -3.00 8.79
N HIS A 259 2.56 -4.32 8.60
CA HIS A 259 3.35 -5.29 9.33
C HIS A 259 4.19 -6.16 8.39
N SER A 260 5.24 -6.79 8.93
CA SER A 260 6.18 -7.59 8.15
C SER A 260 5.53 -8.81 7.50
N GLY A 261 4.73 -9.58 8.25
CA GLY A 261 4.11 -10.79 7.71
C GLY A 261 3.11 -10.43 6.62
N PHE A 262 2.25 -9.44 6.89
CA PHE A 262 1.32 -8.91 5.89
C PHE A 262 2.01 -8.51 4.58
N LEU A 263 3.06 -7.67 4.65
CA LEU A 263 3.80 -7.23 3.47
C LEU A 263 4.40 -8.41 2.71
N PHE A 264 5.12 -9.29 3.41
CA PHE A 264 5.81 -10.41 2.79
C PHE A 264 4.86 -11.35 2.06
N HIS A 265 3.79 -11.79 2.72
CA HIS A 265 2.84 -12.75 2.15
C HIS A 265 1.99 -12.14 1.03
N THR A 266 1.53 -10.89 1.20
CA THR A 266 0.76 -10.18 0.18
C THR A 266 1.57 -9.94 -1.08
N LEU A 267 2.79 -9.41 -0.94
CA LEU A 267 3.65 -9.08 -2.06
C LEU A 267 4.16 -10.33 -2.80
N THR A 268 4.41 -11.42 -2.07
CA THR A 268 4.75 -12.72 -2.68
C THR A 268 3.62 -13.25 -3.54
N ALA A 269 2.37 -13.14 -3.06
CA ALA A 269 1.19 -13.59 -3.81
C ALA A 269 0.89 -12.68 -5.01
N PHE A 270 0.98 -11.36 -4.85
CA PHE A 270 0.72 -10.40 -5.92
C PHE A 270 1.80 -10.44 -7.01
N GLY A 271 3.07 -10.57 -6.62
CA GLY A 271 4.21 -10.62 -7.53
C GLY A 271 4.46 -12.00 -8.15
N ASN A 272 3.50 -12.93 -8.07
CA ASN A 272 3.75 -14.31 -8.51
C ASN A 272 4.07 -14.41 -10.00
N ASP A 273 3.47 -13.53 -10.81
CA ASP A 273 3.64 -13.43 -12.26
C ASP A 273 4.76 -12.43 -12.66
N CYS A 274 5.45 -11.84 -11.70
CA CYS A 274 6.58 -10.94 -11.98
C CYS A 274 7.81 -11.73 -12.45
N HIS A 275 8.64 -11.07 -13.27
CA HIS A 275 9.96 -11.60 -13.63
C HIS A 275 10.76 -11.99 -12.36
N PRO A 276 11.51 -13.10 -12.34
CA PRO A 276 12.15 -13.62 -11.13
C PRO A 276 13.01 -12.61 -10.35
N LEU A 277 13.68 -11.69 -11.05
CA LEU A 277 14.45 -10.60 -10.43
C LEU A 277 13.58 -9.60 -9.66
N VAL A 278 12.45 -9.21 -10.25
CA VAL A 278 11.47 -8.30 -9.63
C VAL A 278 10.81 -8.98 -8.43
N LYS A 279 10.45 -10.26 -8.58
CA LYS A 279 9.93 -11.09 -7.49
C LYS A 279 10.94 -11.17 -6.33
N LYS A 280 12.22 -11.38 -6.62
CA LYS A 280 13.29 -11.44 -5.60
C LYS A 280 13.42 -10.15 -4.82
N GLU A 281 13.31 -8.99 -5.47
CA GLU A 281 13.40 -7.68 -4.79
C GLU A 281 12.17 -7.39 -3.92
N ILE A 282 10.96 -7.65 -4.46
CA ILE A 282 9.69 -7.39 -3.79
C ILE A 282 9.45 -8.34 -2.60
N CYS A 283 9.98 -9.56 -2.64
CA CYS A 283 9.85 -10.53 -1.55
C CYS A 283 10.88 -10.33 -0.43
N LYS A 284 11.75 -9.30 -0.49
CA LYS A 284 12.66 -9.00 0.62
C LYS A 284 11.87 -8.49 1.83
N HIS A 285 12.29 -8.91 3.02
CA HIS A 285 11.71 -8.37 4.25
C HIS A 285 12.03 -6.88 4.38
N ILE A 286 10.98 -6.06 4.43
CA ILE A 286 11.09 -4.62 4.70
C ILE A 286 11.46 -4.44 6.18
N CYS A 287 12.57 -3.76 6.42
CA CYS A 287 13.02 -3.39 7.77
C CYS A 287 12.00 -2.46 8.45
N LYS A 288 11.99 -2.42 9.78
CA LYS A 288 11.10 -1.54 10.55
C LYS A 288 11.39 -0.08 10.20
N CYS A 289 10.34 0.72 9.96
CA CYS A 289 10.43 2.12 9.53
C CYS A 289 11.27 2.36 8.27
N LEU A 290 11.50 1.33 7.45
CA LEU A 290 12.08 1.50 6.13
C LEU A 290 10.96 1.77 5.13
N LEU A 291 11.12 2.82 4.33
CA LEU A 291 10.18 3.17 3.27
C LEU A 291 10.53 2.35 2.03
N ALA A 292 9.64 1.41 1.68
CA ALA A 292 9.64 0.84 0.35
C ALA A 292 8.61 1.57 -0.50
N TRP A 293 8.80 1.68 -1.80
CA TRP A 293 7.77 2.19 -2.69
C TRP A 293 7.65 1.32 -3.93
N LEU A 294 6.43 1.25 -4.46
CA LEU A 294 6.14 0.59 -5.72
C LEU A 294 5.25 1.45 -6.60
N CYS A 295 5.51 1.42 -7.90
CA CYS A 295 4.58 1.91 -8.90
C CYS A 295 3.90 0.71 -9.54
N ALA A 296 2.58 0.65 -9.48
CA ALA A 296 1.81 -0.50 -9.95
C ALA A 296 0.51 -0.10 -10.63
N ASN A 297 0.03 -0.99 -11.52
CA ASN A 297 -1.36 -1.00 -11.95
C ASN A 297 -2.11 -2.17 -11.28
N GLN A 298 -3.37 -2.40 -11.69
CA GLN A 298 -4.24 -3.39 -11.06
C GLN A 298 -3.73 -4.85 -11.13
N ARG A 299 -2.74 -5.13 -11.98
CA ARG A 299 -2.23 -6.49 -12.23
C ARG A 299 -0.72 -6.64 -12.10
N HIS A 300 0.05 -5.55 -12.13
CA HIS A 300 1.50 -5.62 -12.27
C HIS A 300 2.21 -4.51 -11.48
N ILE A 301 3.37 -4.87 -10.92
CA ILE A 301 4.36 -3.95 -10.33
C ILE A 301 5.41 -3.61 -11.38
N PHE A 302 5.69 -2.32 -11.56
CA PHE A 302 6.63 -1.81 -12.57
C PHE A 302 7.96 -1.38 -12.00
N HIS A 303 7.92 -0.74 -10.84
CA HIS A 303 9.09 -0.24 -10.13
C HIS A 303 8.94 -0.59 -8.67
N TYR A 304 10.04 -1.01 -8.07
CA TYR A 304 10.19 -1.24 -6.63
C TYR A 304 11.49 -0.59 -6.19
N GLY A 305 11.42 0.25 -5.17
CA GLY A 305 12.56 0.94 -4.60
C GLY A 305 12.52 0.88 -3.07
N MET A 306 13.70 0.88 -2.47
CA MET A 306 13.88 1.06 -1.02
C MET A 306 14.60 2.39 -0.82
N GLU A 307 14.06 3.25 0.03
CA GLU A 307 14.74 4.46 0.47
C GLU A 307 15.29 4.22 1.88
N TYR A 308 16.60 4.40 2.02
CA TYR A 308 17.35 4.19 3.27
C TYR A 308 17.57 5.51 3.99
#